data_AF-A0A2V7XPP3-F1
#
_entry.id   AF-A0A2V7XPP3-F1
#
_cell.length_a   1.000
_cell.length_b   1.000
_cell.length_c   1.000
_cell.angle_alpha   90.00
_cell.angle_beta   90.00
_cell.angle_gamma   90.00
#
_symmetry.space_group_name_H-M   'P 1'
#
loop_
_entity.id
_entity.type
_entity.pdbx_description
1 polymer ?
#
loop_
_entity_poly.entity_id
_entity_poly.type
_entity_poly.pdbx_seq_one_letter_code
_entity_poly.pdbx_strand_id
1 'polypeptide(L)'
;MTRPKTGDEMGWRRVWTAGVLAALVLAAAAPVGAQPVLVKMATLVPDGSSWHLILKETADKWRTLSNGNVNVRLYAGGVAGDDPDVVRKMRLGTLNAGVLTSVGVAEIDKSV
;
A
#
# COMPACT_ATOMS: atom_id res chain seq x y z
N MET A 1 -44.16 45.78 -15.21
CA MET A 1 -44.89 44.54 -15.60
C MET A 1 -43.87 43.41 -15.52
N THR A 2 -43.86 42.46 -14.60
CA THR A 2 -44.67 42.09 -13.42
C THR A 2 -43.68 41.77 -12.29
N ARG A 3 -43.89 42.30 -11.07
CA ARG A 3 -43.09 41.89 -9.90
C ARG A 3 -43.38 40.40 -9.63
N PRO A 4 -42.37 39.52 -9.50
CA PRO A 4 -42.61 38.15 -9.07
C PRO A 4 -43.20 38.18 -7.66
N LYS A 5 -44.19 37.31 -7.41
CA LYS A 5 -44.84 37.21 -6.10
C LYS A 5 -43.81 36.70 -5.09
N THR A 6 -43.83 37.27 -3.89
CA THR A 6 -42.92 37.06 -2.74
C THR A 6 -42.73 35.58 -2.30
N GLY A 7 -43.44 34.62 -2.90
CA GLY A 7 -43.27 33.18 -2.68
C GLY A 7 -42.19 32.50 -3.53
N ASP A 8 -41.85 33.06 -4.70
CA ASP A 8 -40.92 32.41 -5.66
C ASP A 8 -39.43 32.64 -5.30
N GLU A 9 -39.12 33.74 -4.61
CA GLU A 9 -37.73 34.08 -4.23
C GLU A 9 -37.14 33.08 -3.23
N MET A 10 -37.98 32.46 -2.40
CA MET A 10 -37.53 31.48 -1.41
C MET A 10 -37.23 30.12 -2.03
N GLY A 11 -37.94 29.75 -3.11
CA GLY A 11 -37.65 28.54 -3.89
C GLY A 11 -36.32 28.65 -4.64
N TRP A 12 -36.08 29.79 -5.28
CA TRP A 12 -34.84 30.03 -6.04
C TRP A 12 -33.60 30.05 -5.12
N ARG A 13 -33.69 30.70 -3.95
CA ARG A 13 -32.59 30.70 -2.95
C ARG A 13 -32.28 29.29 -2.45
N ARG A 14 -33.30 28.44 -2.25
CA ARG A 14 -33.10 27.04 -1.81
C ARG A 14 -32.38 26.20 -2.86
N VAL A 15 -32.74 26.36 -4.14
CA VAL A 15 -32.08 25.69 -5.26
C VAL A 15 -30.62 26.13 -5.37
N TRP A 16 -30.34 27.42 -5.23
CA TRP A 16 -28.97 27.95 -5.22
C TRP A 16 -28.16 27.47 -4.02
N THR A 17 -28.72 27.49 -2.81
CA THR A 17 -28.03 26.97 -1.63
C THR A 17 -27.76 25.47 -1.73
N ALA A 18 -28.71 24.69 -2.28
CA ALA A 18 -28.52 23.26 -2.49
C ALA A 18 -27.43 22.99 -3.54
N GLY A 19 -27.40 23.78 -4.63
CA GLY A 19 -26.36 23.69 -5.65
C GLY A 19 -24.97 24.03 -5.11
N VAL A 20 -24.85 25.09 -4.30
CA VAL A 20 -23.59 25.48 -3.65
C VAL A 20 -23.11 24.43 -2.65
N LEU A 21 -24.03 23.86 -1.85
CA LEU A 21 -23.69 22.79 -0.91
C LEU A 21 -23.24 21.52 -1.64
N ALA A 22 -23.91 21.13 -2.73
CA ALA A 22 -23.52 19.99 -3.54
C ALA A 22 -22.13 20.19 -4.20
N ALA A 23 -21.85 21.39 -4.70
CA ALA A 23 -20.55 21.73 -5.26
C ALA A 23 -19.43 21.72 -4.20
N LEU A 24 -19.71 22.20 -2.98
CA LEU A 24 -18.78 22.13 -1.85
C LEU A 24 -18.48 20.69 -1.42
N VAL A 25 -19.48 19.81 -1.41
CA VAL A 25 -19.29 18.38 -1.08
C VAL A 25 -18.45 17.69 -2.14
N LEU A 26 -18.68 17.97 -3.43
CA LEU A 26 -17.89 17.42 -4.53
C LEU A 26 -16.44 17.93 -4.51
N ALA A 27 -16.23 19.20 -4.17
CA ALA A 27 -14.89 19.78 -4.03
C ALA A 27 -14.12 19.25 -2.81
N ALA A 28 -14.83 18.77 -1.78
CA ALA A 28 -14.25 18.20 -0.57
C ALA A 28 -13.91 16.70 -0.69
N ALA A 29 -14.24 16.04 -1.81
CA ALA A 29 -13.89 14.65 -2.03
C ALA A 29 -12.38 14.50 -2.23
N ALA A 30 -11.68 13.98 -1.22
CA ALA A 30 -10.27 13.64 -1.35
C ALA A 30 -10.09 12.52 -2.39
N PRO A 31 -9.01 12.55 -3.20
CA PRO A 31 -8.71 11.45 -4.10
C PRO A 31 -8.48 10.17 -3.27
N VAL A 32 -9.29 9.15 -3.53
CA VAL A 32 -9.09 7.80 -2.97
C VAL A 32 -7.93 7.16 -3.74
N GLY A 33 -6.70 7.50 -3.34
CA GLY A 33 -5.50 6.81 -3.80
C GLY A 33 -5.35 5.45 -3.12
N ALA A 34 -4.78 4.48 -3.83
CA ALA A 34 -4.37 3.21 -3.21
C ALA A 34 -3.34 3.50 -2.11
N GLN A 35 -3.50 2.89 -0.93
CA GLN A 35 -2.52 3.05 0.14
C GLN A 35 -1.19 2.39 -0.27
N PRO A 36 -0.04 3.04 0.00
CA PRO A 36 1.24 2.43 -0.25
C PRO A 36 1.39 1.10 0.49
N VAL A 37 1.83 0.07 -0.24
CA VAL A 37 2.11 -1.27 0.27
C VAL A 37 3.56 -1.32 0.74
N LEU A 38 3.76 -1.68 2.02
CA LEU A 38 5.07 -1.99 2.58
C LEU A 38 5.26 -3.50 2.64
N VAL A 39 6.17 -4.04 1.83
CA VAL A 39 6.57 -5.45 1.84
C VAL A 39 7.78 -5.62 2.77
N LYS A 40 7.59 -6.24 3.93
CA LYS A 40 8.67 -6.64 4.83
C LYS A 40 9.23 -7.98 4.39
N MET A 41 10.45 -7.99 3.87
CA MET A 41 11.10 -9.16 3.29
C MET A 41 12.34 -9.56 4.08
N ALA A 42 12.46 -10.82 4.50
CA ALA A 42 13.65 -11.34 5.18
C ALA A 42 14.50 -12.24 4.27
N THR A 43 15.80 -12.31 4.55
CA THR A 43 16.71 -13.23 3.86
C THR A 43 17.92 -13.58 4.71
N LEU A 44 18.41 -14.81 4.55
CA LEU A 44 19.70 -15.26 5.10
C LEU A 44 20.90 -14.70 4.34
N VAL A 45 20.69 -14.15 3.15
CA VAL A 45 21.74 -13.55 2.33
C VAL A 45 22.48 -12.45 3.12
N PRO A 46 23.82 -12.48 3.23
CA PRO A 46 24.58 -11.49 3.99
C PRO A 46 24.42 -10.07 3.44
N ASP A 47 24.48 -9.08 4.33
CA ASP A 47 24.55 -7.68 3.92
C ASP A 47 25.80 -7.41 3.07
N GLY A 48 25.72 -6.49 2.11
CA GLY A 48 26.78 -6.18 1.15
C GLY A 48 27.08 -7.26 0.10
N SER A 49 26.49 -8.46 0.18
CA SER A 49 26.69 -9.50 -0.84
C SER A 49 26.09 -9.10 -2.19
N SER A 50 26.56 -9.72 -3.29
CA SER A 50 26.02 -9.50 -4.63
C SER A 50 24.51 -9.77 -4.71
N TRP A 51 24.06 -10.86 -4.08
CA TRP A 51 22.64 -11.19 -3.96
C TRP A 51 21.86 -10.12 -3.20
N HIS A 52 22.41 -9.57 -2.12
CA HIS A 52 21.75 -8.48 -1.40
C HIS A 52 21.60 -7.23 -2.27
N LEU A 53 22.63 -6.87 -3.03
CA LEU A 53 22.59 -5.71 -3.93
C LEU A 53 21.55 -5.90 -5.04
N ILE A 54 21.44 -7.10 -5.61
CA ILE A 54 20.41 -7.43 -6.62
C ILE A 54 18.99 -7.33 -6.02
N LEU A 55 18.80 -7.78 -4.78
CA LEU A 55 17.51 -7.66 -4.10
C LEU A 55 17.14 -6.19 -3.83
N LYS A 56 18.11 -5.35 -3.44
CA LYS A 56 17.93 -3.90 -3.29
C LYS A 56 17.56 -3.25 -4.62
N GLU A 57 18.27 -3.58 -5.70
CA GLU A 57 17.94 -3.08 -7.04
C GLU A 57 16.53 -3.49 -7.48
N THR A 58 16.12 -4.73 -7.19
CA THR A 58 14.78 -5.24 -7.48
C THR A 58 13.71 -4.47 -6.69
N ALA A 59 13.95 -4.20 -5.41
CA ALA A 59 13.07 -3.38 -4.58
C ALA A 59 12.91 -1.96 -5.13
N ASP A 60 14.00 -1.33 -5.58
CA ASP A 60 13.98 0.01 -6.19
C ASP A 60 13.24 0.03 -7.53
N LYS A 61 13.38 -1.03 -8.34
CA LYS A 61 12.58 -1.20 -9.56
C LYS A 61 11.09 -1.30 -9.25
N TRP A 62 10.69 -2.08 -8.25
CA TRP A 62 9.28 -2.18 -7.84
C TRP A 62 8.73 -0.85 -7.35
N ARG A 63 9.51 -0.11 -6.56
CA ARG A 63 9.15 1.25 -6.13
C ARG A 63 8.95 2.18 -7.32
N THR A 64 9.85 2.14 -8.30
CA THR A 64 9.77 2.99 -9.50
C THR A 64 8.56 2.65 -10.36
N LEU A 65 8.37 1.36 -10.68
CA LEU A 65 7.27 0.87 -11.51
C LEU A 65 5.89 1.13 -10.89
N SER A 66 5.82 1.19 -9.56
CA SER A 66 4.58 1.45 -8.81
C SER A 66 4.35 2.92 -8.48
N ASN A 67 5.17 3.84 -9.01
CA ASN A 67 5.15 5.27 -8.65
C ASN A 67 5.25 5.51 -7.13
N GLY A 68 6.05 4.71 -6.44
CA GLY A 68 6.27 4.77 -4.99
C GLY A 68 5.23 4.02 -4.15
N ASN A 69 4.21 3.41 -4.76
CA ASN A 69 3.17 2.70 -4.02
C ASN A 69 3.63 1.34 -3.46
N VAL A 70 4.69 0.71 -3.99
CA VAL A 70 5.24 -0.52 -3.45
C VAL A 70 6.63 -0.25 -2.91
N ASN A 71 6.79 -0.39 -1.60
CA ASN A 71 8.07 -0.22 -0.92
C ASN A 71 8.48 -1.54 -0.28
N VAL A 72 9.73 -1.95 -0.46
CA VAL A 72 10.26 -3.15 0.18
C VAL A 72 11.20 -2.75 1.30
N ARG A 73 10.99 -3.30 2.50
CA ARG A 73 11.94 -3.23 3.61
C ARG A 73 12.62 -4.58 3.73
N LEU A 74 13.92 -4.60 3.41
CA LEU A 74 14.73 -5.81 3.38
C LEU A 74 15.47 -6.02 4.72
N TYR A 75 15.34 -7.21 5.28
CA TYR A 75 16.03 -7.67 6.50
C TYR A 75 17.03 -8.77 6.11
N ALA A 76 18.25 -8.35 5.79
CA ALA A 76 19.34 -9.22 5.34
C ALA A 76 20.12 -9.86 6.51
N GLY A 77 20.94 -10.87 6.20
CA GLY A 77 21.88 -11.48 7.14
C GLY A 77 21.22 -12.26 8.27
N GLY A 78 19.99 -12.74 8.10
CA GLY A 78 19.31 -13.57 9.11
C GLY A 78 18.92 -12.80 10.38
N VAL A 79 18.91 -11.47 10.38
CA VAL A 79 18.46 -10.66 11.53
C VAL A 79 17.00 -10.93 11.92
N ALA A 80 16.22 -11.52 11.01
CA ALA A 80 14.85 -11.94 11.23
C ALA A 80 14.71 -13.42 11.63
N GLY A 81 15.81 -14.12 11.95
CA GLY A 81 15.84 -15.56 12.23
C GLY A 81 16.18 -16.39 10.99
N ASP A 82 16.15 -17.71 11.16
CA ASP A 82 16.33 -18.67 10.07
C ASP A 82 15.03 -18.90 9.27
N ASP A 83 15.08 -19.80 8.30
CA ASP A 83 13.98 -20.08 7.38
C ASP A 83 12.64 -20.42 8.10
N PRO A 84 12.59 -21.37 9.07
CA PRO A 84 11.39 -21.63 9.85
C PRO A 84 10.89 -20.40 10.63
N ASP A 85 11.79 -19.62 11.22
CA ASP A 85 11.43 -18.39 11.91
C ASP A 85 10.81 -17.35 10.97
N VAL A 86 11.35 -17.19 9.77
CA VAL A 86 10.82 -16.30 8.74
C VAL A 86 9.43 -16.74 8.31
N VAL A 87 9.23 -18.03 8.01
CA VAL A 87 7.92 -18.56 7.61
C VAL A 87 6.90 -18.41 8.74
N ARG A 88 7.28 -18.68 9.98
CA ARG A 88 6.44 -18.44 11.16
C ARG A 88 6.04 -16.96 11.28
N LYS A 89 6.97 -16.03 11.08
CA LYS A 89 6.71 -14.58 11.09
C LYS A 89 5.83 -14.11 9.94
N MET A 90 5.91 -14.78 8.78
CA MET A 90 4.98 -14.58 7.66
C MET A 90 3.56 -15.03 8.02
N ARG A 91 3.40 -16.22 8.63
CA ARG A 91 2.09 -16.70 9.12
C ARG A 91 1.47 -15.75 10.15
N LEU A 92 2.29 -15.14 11.00
CA LEU A 92 1.86 -14.15 12.00
C LEU A 92 1.61 -12.75 11.41
N GLY A 93 1.91 -12.52 10.13
CA GLY A 93 1.72 -11.22 9.45
C GLY A 93 2.76 -10.15 9.80
N THR A 94 3.79 -10.50 10.58
CA THR A 94 4.88 -9.56 10.93
C THR A 94 5.91 -9.38 9.81
N LEU A 95 6.05 -10.40 8.96
CA LEU A 95 6.75 -10.37 7.67
C LEU A 95 5.76 -10.66 6.55
N ASN A 96 6.06 -10.21 5.33
CA ASN A 96 5.22 -10.45 4.16
C ASN A 96 5.87 -11.42 3.17
N ALA A 97 7.20 -11.46 3.13
CA ALA A 97 7.96 -12.26 2.18
C ALA A 97 9.30 -12.75 2.78
N GLY A 98 9.88 -13.77 2.15
CA GLY A 98 11.22 -14.26 2.46
C GLY A 98 11.91 -14.79 1.21
N VAL A 99 13.23 -14.62 1.14
CA VAL A 99 14.07 -15.39 0.22
C VAL A 99 14.58 -16.59 1.00
N LEU A 100 14.01 -17.76 0.71
CA LEU A 100 14.14 -18.98 1.49
C LEU A 100 15.02 -19.99 0.77
N THR A 101 15.65 -20.87 1.55
CA THR A 101 16.25 -22.12 1.05
C THR A 101 15.16 -23.19 0.90
N SER A 102 15.53 -24.40 0.47
CA SER A 102 14.60 -25.54 0.44
C SER A 102 13.99 -25.84 1.81
N VAL A 103 14.72 -25.57 2.91
CA VAL A 103 14.20 -25.75 4.28
C VAL A 103 12.99 -24.85 4.52
N GLY A 104 13.06 -23.57 4.19
CA GLY A 104 11.93 -22.66 4.35
C GLY A 104 10.78 -22.94 3.38
N VAL A 105 11.06 -23.45 2.19
CA VAL A 105 10.00 -23.85 1.25
C VAL A 105 9.25 -25.07 1.79
N ALA A 106 9.94 -26.05 2.38
CA ALA A 106 9.31 -27.22 3.02
C ALA A 106 8.39 -26.86 4.20
N GLU A 107 8.66 -25.73 4.87
CA GLU A 107 7.77 -25.17 5.89
C GLU A 107 6.47 -24.60 5.29
N ILE A 108 6.44 -24.24 4.01
CA ILE A 108 5.24 -23.72 3.33
C ILE A 108 4.49 -24.85 2.64
N ASP A 109 5.21 -25.70 1.90
CA ASP A 109 4.67 -26.81 1.13
C ASP A 109 5.44 -28.09 1.44
N LYS A 110 4.73 -29.11 1.93
CA LYS A 110 5.30 -30.39 2.35
C LYS A 110 5.77 -31.27 1.18
N SER A 111 5.51 -30.87 -0.07
CA SER A 111 5.88 -31.65 -1.25
C SER A 111 7.33 -31.43 -1.71
N VAL A 112 7.99 -30.39 -1.19
CA VAL A 112 9.41 -30.05 -1.44
C VAL A 112 10.31 -30.77 -0.44
#